data_AF-A0A9P8EZ18-F1
#
_entry.id   AF-A0A9P8EZ18-F1
#
_cell.length_a   1.000
_cell.length_b   1.000
_cell.length_c   1.000
_cell.angle_alpha   90.00
_cell.angle_beta   90.00
_cell.angle_gamma   90.00
#
_symmetry.space_group_name_H-M   'P 1'
#
loop_
_entity.id
_entity.type
_entity.pdbx_description
1 polymer ?
#
loop_
_entity_poly.entity_id
_entity_poly.type
_entity_poly.pdbx_seq_one_letter_code
_entity_poly.pdbx_strand_id
1 'polypeptide(L)' 'MSTASHLYLVTDNDVIYEQDILRNPANIRAWLDYASFKRQTGSLLDQAFVLERACNALPRSYKLWKLYLELRVSHLRNRN' A
#
# COMPACT_ATOMS: atom_id res chain seq x y z
N MET A 1 9.31 -19.79 -4.31
CA MET A 1 8.82 -18.68 -5.17
C MET A 1 9.81 -17.55 -5.00
N SER A 2 10.53 -17.18 -6.06
CA SER A 2 11.54 -16.11 -5.99
C SER A 2 10.85 -14.84 -5.50
N THR A 3 11.09 -14.45 -4.25
CA THR A 3 10.67 -13.15 -3.71
C THR A 3 11.55 -12.12 -4.39
N ALA A 4 11.18 -11.72 -5.61
CA ALA A 4 11.80 -10.58 -6.26
C ALA A 4 11.74 -9.43 -5.24
N SER A 5 12.89 -8.88 -4.89
CA SER A 5 12.97 -7.82 -3.90
C SER A 5 12.21 -6.61 -4.44
N HIS A 6 11.00 -6.38 -3.93
CA HIS A 6 10.16 -5.22 -4.28
C HIS A 6 10.73 -3.89 -3.74
N LEU A 7 11.98 -3.89 -3.26
CA LEU A 7 12.68 -2.73 -2.72
C LEU A 7 12.77 -1.56 -3.71
N TYR A 8 12.75 -1.84 -5.03
CA TYR A 8 12.76 -0.80 -6.05
C TYR A 8 11.48 0.08 -6.06
N LEU A 9 10.40 -0.34 -5.39
CA LEU A 9 9.16 0.43 -5.23
C LEU A 9 9.21 1.38 -4.02
N VAL A 10 10.27 1.30 -3.22
CA VAL A 10 10.54 2.16 -2.07
C VAL A 10 11.64 3.15 -2.45
N THR A 11 11.32 4.42 -2.35
CA THR A 11 12.18 5.58 -2.68
C THR A 11 12.50 6.38 -1.43
N ASP A 12 13.41 7.35 -1.51
CA ASP A 12 13.76 8.21 -0.38
C ASP A 12 12.56 8.99 0.18
N ASN A 13 11.58 9.33 -0.65
CA ASN A 13 10.36 10.01 -0.21
C ASN A 13 9.45 9.12 0.66
N ASP A 14 9.65 7.81 0.60
CA ASP A 14 8.86 6.83 1.36
C ASP A 14 9.38 6.65 2.79
N VAL A 15 10.61 7.11 3.09
CA VAL A 15 11.31 6.84 4.35
C VAL A 15 10.48 7.22 5.58
N ILE A 16 9.80 8.36 5.56
CA ILE A 16 8.99 8.82 6.69
C ILE A 16 7.84 7.84 6.98
N TYR A 17 7.16 7.37 5.92
CA TYR A 17 6.06 6.43 6.04
C TYR A 17 6.52 5.03 6.45
N GLU A 18 7.64 4.57 5.89
CA GLU A 18 8.26 3.30 6.25
C GLU A 18 8.68 3.29 7.73
N GLN A 19 9.29 4.38 8.22
CA GLN A 19 9.66 4.50 9.64
C GLN A 19 8.43 4.48 10.55
N ASP A 20 7.34 5.16 10.19
CA ASP A 20 6.11 5.14 10.99
C ASP A 20 5.43 3.77 11.02
N ILE A 21 5.46 3.04 9.91
CA ILE A 21 4.98 1.65 9.85
C ILE A 21 5.89 0.73 10.68
N LEU A 22 7.21 0.88 10.60
CA LEU A 22 8.16 0.08 11.38
C LEU A 22 7.99 0.29 12.88
N ARG A 23 7.69 1.52 13.32
CA ARG A 23 7.42 1.82 14.74
C ARG A 23 6.18 1.11 15.26
N ASN A 24 5.10 1.08 14.48
CA ASN A 24 3.89 0.37 14.86
C ASN A 24 3.12 -0.14 13.62
N PRO A 25 3.36 -1.38 13.20
CA PRO A 25 2.66 -1.96 12.05
C PRO A 25 1.15 -2.13 12.27
N ALA A 26 0.67 -2.13 13.52
CA ALA A 26 -0.76 -2.22 13.83
C ALA A 26 -1.48 -0.86 13.75
N ASN A 27 -0.74 0.23 13.51
CA ASN A 27 -1.34 1.56 13.37
C ASN A 27 -1.96 1.73 11.98
N ILE A 28 -3.29 1.58 11.90
CA ILE A 28 -4.04 1.78 10.65
C ILE A 28 -3.79 3.15 10.01
N ARG A 29 -3.58 4.21 10.81
CA ARG A 29 -3.39 5.56 10.30
C ARG A 29 -2.11 5.68 9.48
N ALA A 30 -1.01 5.10 9.94
CA ALA A 30 0.26 5.09 9.21
C ALA A 30 0.12 4.46 7.82
N TRP A 31 -0.60 3.33 7.73
CA TRP A 31 -0.89 2.69 6.44
C TRP A 31 -1.79 3.53 5.53
N LEU A 32 -2.81 4.19 6.09
CA LEU A 32 -3.71 5.05 5.33
C LEU A 32 -2.99 6.29 4.79
N ASP A 33 -2.15 6.92 5.61
CA ASP A 33 -1.33 8.06 5.20
C ASP A 33 -0.35 7.65 4.10
N TYR A 34 0.27 6.47 4.24
CA TYR A 34 1.18 5.96 3.23
C TYR A 34 0.48 5.63 1.90
N ALA A 35 -0.66 4.93 1.95
CA ALA A 35 -1.46 4.64 0.77
C ALA A 35 -1.96 5.92 0.09
N SER A 36 -2.32 6.95 0.86
CA SER A 36 -2.75 8.25 0.34
C SER A 36 -1.61 9.00 -0.35
N PHE A 37 -0.38 8.89 0.17
CA PHE A 37 0.81 9.42 -0.48
C PHE A 37 1.06 8.72 -1.82
N LYS A 38 1.15 7.38 -1.84
CA LYS A 38 1.35 6.62 -3.09
C LYS A 38 0.22 6.83 -4.10
N ARG A 39 -1.00 7.13 -3.65
CA ARG A 39 -2.11 7.48 -4.56
C ARG A 39 -1.90 8.79 -5.29
N GLN A 40 -1.19 9.74 -4.69
CA GLN A 40 -0.93 11.06 -5.28
C GLN A 40 0.35 11.08 -6.11
N THR A 41 1.37 10.32 -5.71
CA THR A 41 2.72 10.41 -6.29
C THR A 41 3.15 9.17 -7.08
N GLY A 42 2.51 8.02 -6.82
CA GLY A 42 2.96 6.72 -7.29
C GLY A 42 2.08 6.10 -8.38
N SER A 43 2.63 5.08 -9.02
CA SER A 43 1.92 4.24 -9.99
C SER A 43 0.89 3.32 -9.31
N LEU A 44 0.06 2.67 -10.13
CA LEU A 44 -0.85 1.62 -9.66
C LEU A 44 -0.10 0.51 -8.92
N LEU A 45 1.11 0.16 -9.37
CA LEU A 45 1.92 -0.88 -8.76
C LEU A 45 2.41 -0.46 -7.36
N ASP A 46 2.82 0.79 -7.20
CA ASP A 46 3.24 1.34 -5.91
C ASP A 46 2.09 1.34 -4.90
N GLN A 47 0.89 1.74 -5.36
CA GLN A 47 -0.31 1.72 -4.54
C GLN A 47 -0.70 0.30 -4.13
N ALA A 48 -0.66 -0.65 -5.07
CA ALA A 48 -0.95 -2.05 -4.78
C ALA A 48 0.05 -2.64 -3.78
N PHE A 49 1.34 -2.38 -3.96
CA PHE A 49 2.41 -2.84 -3.08
C PHE A 49 2.19 -2.42 -1.62
N VAL A 50 1.87 -1.13 -1.38
CA VAL A 50 1.61 -0.63 -0.02
C VAL A 50 0.34 -1.23 0.57
N LEU A 51 -0.74 -1.31 -0.21
CA LEU A 51 -2.02 -1.83 0.27
C LEU A 51 -1.97 -3.34 0.56
N GLU A 52 -1.23 -4.11 -0.24
CA GLU A 52 -1.01 -5.55 -0.01
C GLU A 52 -0.27 -5.78 1.31
N ARG A 53 0.78 -4.98 1.57
CA ARG A 53 1.48 -4.98 2.86
C ARG A 53 0.55 -4.58 4.01
N ALA A 54 -0.27 -3.54 3.82
CA ALA A 54 -1.21 -3.07 4.82
C ALA A 54 -2.25 -4.15 5.19
N CYS A 55 -2.81 -4.83 4.19
CA CYS A 55 -3.76 -5.93 4.39
C CYS A 55 -3.11 -7.13 5.09
N ASN A 56 -1.84 -7.45 4.78
CA ASN A 56 -1.11 -8.50 5.47
C ASN A 56 -0.81 -8.15 6.94
N ALA A 57 -0.46 -6.89 7.22
CA ALA A 57 -0.20 -6.42 8.59
C ALA A 57 -1.50 -6.32 9.43
N LEU A 58 -2.62 -5.94 8.80
CA LEU A 58 -3.91 -5.69 9.45
C LEU A 58 -5.06 -6.42 8.73
N PRO A 59 -5.10 -7.76 8.77
CA PRO A 59 -6.04 -8.55 7.98
C PRO A 59 -7.51 -8.32 8.36
N ARG A 60 -7.79 -7.85 9.57
CA ARG A 60 -9.16 -7.54 10.04
C ARG A 60 -9.62 -6.13 9.66
N SER A 61 -8.76 -5.30 9.08
CA SER A 61 -9.10 -3.93 8.73
C SER A 61 -9.94 -3.87 7.47
N TYR A 62 -11.27 -3.82 7.62
CA TYR A 62 -12.19 -3.66 6.50
C TYR A 62 -11.86 -2.43 5.63
N LYS A 63 -11.40 -1.34 6.26
CA LYS A 63 -11.08 -0.09 5.56
C LYS A 63 -9.92 -0.26 4.57
N LEU A 64 -8.87 -1.00 4.95
CA LEU A 64 -7.72 -1.26 4.08
C LEU A 64 -8.10 -2.21 2.93
N TRP A 65 -8.87 -3.26 3.23
CA TRP A 65 -9.39 -4.16 2.21
C TRP A 65 -10.29 -3.46 1.20
N LYS A 66 -11.19 -2.59 1.66
CA LYS A 66 -12.06 -1.79 0.78
C LYS A 66 -11.23 -0.94 -0.18
N LEU A 67 -10.21 -0.25 0.32
CA LEU A 67 -9.34 0.60 -0.50
C LEU A 67 -8.56 -0.23 -1.54
N TYR A 68 -8.04 -1.39 -1.15
CA TYR A 68 -7.36 -2.31 -2.07
C TYR A 68 -8.30 -2.84 -3.17
N LEU A 69 -9.50 -3.27 -2.79
CA LEU A 69 -10.48 -3.78 -3.75
C LEU A 69 -10.95 -2.67 -4.70
N GLU A 70 -11.20 -1.46 -4.21
CA GLU A 70 -11.55 -0.30 -5.06
C GLU A 70 -10.44 0.00 -6.08
N LEU A 71 -9.17 -0.05 -5.67
CA LEU A 71 -8.03 0.12 -6.57
C LEU A 71 -8.04 -0.96 -7.68
N ARG A 72 -8.21 -2.23 -7.31
CA ARG A 72 -8.19 -3.36 -8.24
C ARG A 72 -9.38 -3.34 -9.21
N VAL A 73 -10.58 -3.08 -8.70
CA VAL A 73 -11.79 -2.98 -9.51
C VAL A 73 -11.69 -1.81 -10.49
N SER A 74 -11.22 -0.64 -10.04
CA SER A 74 -11.03 0.51 -10.93
C SER A 74 -9.99 0.24 -12.01
N HIS A 75 -8.92 -0.50 -11.69
CA HIS A 75 -7.93 -0.90 -12.69
C HIS A 75 -8.54 -1.82 -13.75
N LEU A 76 -9.31 -2.82 -13.33
CA LEU A 76 -9.96 -3.76 -14.24
C LEU A 76 -11.03 -3.08 -15.10
N ARG A 77 -11.81 -2.14 -14.54
CA ARG A 77 -12.83 -1.41 -15.28
C ARG A 77 -12.25 -0.59 -16.44
N ASN A 78 -11.05 -0.06 -16.30
CA ASN A 78 -10.38 0.71 -17.36
C ASN A 78 -9.73 -0.18 -18.44
N ARG A 79 -9.85 -1.51 -18.35
CA ARG A 79 -9.27 -2.48 -19.30
C ARG A 79 -10.30 -3.21 -20.17
N ASN A 80 -11.59 -3.01 -19.90
CA ASN A 80 -12.70 -3.48 -20.73
C ASN A 80 -13.30 -2.31 -21.51
#